data_AF-A0A920F6G7-F1
#
_entry.id   AF-A0A920F6G7-F1
#
_cell.length_a   1.000
_cell.length_b   1.000
_cell.length_c   1.000
_cell.angle_alpha   90.00
_cell.angle_beta   90.00
_cell.angle_gamma   90.00
#
_symmetry.space_group_name_H-M   'P 1'
#
loop_
_entity.id
_entity.type
_entity.pdbx_description
1 polymer ?
#
loop_
_entity_poly.entity_id
_entity_poly.type
_entity_poly.pdbx_seq_one_letter_code
_entity_poly.pdbx_strand_id
1 'polypeptide(L)'
;MLPYADDGFYATELEDRSMNIVTSKKAKAMQNHPIIKEHNESKLDTLFVNPVYTVGIDSKSDDEAASLLASLYEHILQDKYIYRHKWTEDTLLMWDNRSVMHMAEGGYDGHDRLLHRITIAG
;
A
#
# COMPACT_ATOMS: atom_id res chain seq x y z
N MET A 1 -10.59 5.59 7.97
CA MET A 1 -11.20 4.25 8.11
C MET A 1 -10.12 3.22 7.78
N LEU A 2 -9.90 2.22 8.63
CA LEU A 2 -8.87 1.19 8.42
C LEU A 2 -9.38 0.13 7.44
N PRO A 3 -8.76 -0.10 6.26
CA PRO A 3 -9.39 -0.92 5.23
C PRO A 3 -9.71 -2.36 5.65
N TYR A 4 -8.81 -3.00 6.41
CA TYR A 4 -8.90 -4.41 6.79
C TYR A 4 -9.47 -4.67 8.20
N ALA A 5 -9.93 -3.62 8.88
CA ALA A 5 -10.59 -3.76 10.17
C ALA A 5 -11.93 -4.49 10.03
N ASP A 6 -12.44 -5.04 11.12
CA ASP A 6 -13.74 -5.72 11.18
C ASP A 6 -14.93 -4.79 10.89
N ASP A 7 -14.71 -3.48 11.00
CA ASP A 7 -15.61 -2.38 10.62
C ASP A 7 -14.99 -1.48 9.53
N GLY A 8 -14.01 -2.02 8.81
CA GLY A 8 -13.26 -1.33 7.76
C GLY A 8 -13.95 -1.34 6.39
N PHE A 9 -13.33 -0.68 5.41
CA PHE A 9 -13.83 -0.60 4.04
C PHE A 9 -14.21 -1.98 3.49
N TYR A 10 -13.29 -2.95 3.58
CA TYR A 10 -13.51 -4.30 3.05
C TYR A 10 -14.50 -5.14 3.87
N ALA A 11 -14.81 -4.76 5.11
CA ALA A 11 -15.85 -5.43 5.90
C ALA A 11 -17.25 -4.94 5.54
N THR A 12 -17.36 -3.73 4.99
CA THR A 12 -18.64 -3.08 4.64
C THR A 12 -18.97 -3.13 3.15
N GLU A 13 -18.02 -3.56 2.33
CA GLU A 13 -18.20 -3.66 0.89
C GLU A 13 -19.17 -4.80 0.53
N LEU A 14 -20.11 -4.52 -0.37
CA LEU A 14 -21.17 -5.46 -0.78
C LEU A 14 -20.85 -6.15 -2.12
N GLU A 15 -19.77 -5.73 -2.78
CA GLU A 15 -19.35 -6.27 -4.07
C GLU A 15 -18.59 -7.58 -3.89
N ASP A 16 -18.90 -8.55 -4.76
CA ASP A 16 -18.19 -9.81 -4.79
C ASP A 16 -16.80 -9.61 -5.40
N ARG A 17 -15.76 -10.12 -4.73
CA ARG A 17 -14.37 -9.99 -5.15
C ARG A 17 -13.79 -11.35 -5.47
N SER A 18 -12.97 -11.40 -6.51
CA SER A 18 -12.22 -12.62 -6.86
C SER A 18 -11.21 -13.05 -5.78
N MET A 19 -10.72 -12.10 -4.96
CA MET A 19 -9.91 -12.41 -3.78
C MET A 19 -10.76 -12.44 -2.52
N ASN A 20 -10.62 -13.50 -1.73
CA ASN A 20 -11.15 -13.58 -0.39
C ASN A 20 -10.36 -12.65 0.55
N ILE A 21 -10.91 -11.47 0.86
CA ILE A 21 -10.31 -10.50 1.79
C ILE A 21 -10.73 -10.87 3.21
N VAL A 22 -9.74 -11.19 4.05
CA VAL A 22 -9.98 -11.49 5.46
C VAL A 22 -9.86 -10.21 6.29
N THR A 23 -10.93 -9.82 6.97
CA THR A 23 -10.97 -8.68 7.89
C THR A 23 -10.88 -9.14 9.35
N SER A 24 -10.37 -8.28 10.24
CA SER A 24 -10.22 -8.63 11.66
C SER A 24 -10.05 -7.42 12.57
N LYS A 25 -10.50 -7.54 13.82
CA LYS A 25 -10.15 -6.61 14.92
C LYS A 25 -8.64 -6.42 15.08
N LYS A 26 -7.84 -7.45 14.75
CA LYS A 26 -6.37 -7.37 14.81
C LYS A 26 -5.79 -6.28 13.90
N ALA A 27 -6.48 -5.92 12.82
CA ALA A 27 -6.04 -4.85 11.92
C ALA A 27 -6.12 -3.45 12.55
N LYS A 28 -6.74 -3.31 13.74
CA LYS A 28 -6.72 -2.08 14.54
C LYS A 28 -5.45 -1.92 15.39
N ALA A 29 -4.63 -2.95 15.49
CA ALA A 29 -3.36 -2.87 16.20
C ALA A 29 -2.41 -1.93 15.44
N MET A 30 -1.89 -0.92 16.13
CA MET A 30 -0.94 0.04 15.57
C MET A 30 0.50 -0.41 15.86
N GLN A 31 1.40 -0.12 14.92
CA GLN A 31 2.83 -0.38 15.04
C GLN A 31 3.60 0.81 14.47
N ASN A 32 4.66 1.20 15.17
CA ASN A 32 5.47 2.34 14.78
C ASN A 32 6.54 1.93 13.78
N HIS A 33 6.65 2.71 12.71
CA HIS A 33 7.70 2.57 11.72
C HIS A 33 8.32 3.95 11.42
N PRO A 34 9.64 4.01 11.15
CA PRO A 34 10.27 5.25 10.70
C PRO A 34 9.64 5.77 9.41
N ILE A 35 9.41 7.08 9.32
CA ILE A 35 8.95 7.73 8.07
C ILE A 35 10.04 7.63 6.99
N ILE A 36 11.30 7.76 7.39
CA ILE A 36 12.46 7.54 6.54
C ILE A 36 13.17 6.28 7.01
N LYS A 37 13.37 5.33 6.10
CA LYS A 37 14.02 4.06 6.38
C LYS A 37 15.23 3.88 5.46
N GLU A 38 16.41 3.64 6.03
CA GLU A 38 17.58 3.27 5.23
C GLU A 38 17.34 1.87 4.63
N HIS A 39 17.54 1.74 3.33
CA HIS A 39 17.52 0.46 2.66
C HIS A 39 18.84 -0.30 2.92
N ASN A 40 18.76 -1.48 3.54
CA ASN A 40 19.92 -2.20 4.06
C ASN A 40 21.03 -2.44 3.02
N GLU A 41 20.69 -2.81 1.79
CA GLU A 41 21.66 -3.16 0.75
C GLU A 41 22.13 -1.93 -0.05
N SER A 42 21.22 -1.06 -0.51
CA SER A 42 21.57 0.13 -1.33
C SER A 42 22.06 1.32 -0.52
N LYS A 43 21.78 1.36 0.79
CA LYS A 43 22.08 2.48 1.70
C LYS A 43 21.38 3.80 1.34
N LEU A 44 20.35 3.72 0.50
CA LEU A 44 19.52 4.85 0.15
C LEU A 44 18.38 4.98 1.15
N ASP A 45 18.04 6.22 1.49
CA ASP A 45 16.86 6.52 2.29
C ASP A 45 15.59 6.35 1.46
N THR A 46 14.61 5.64 2.03
CA THR A 46 13.29 5.45 1.43
C THR A 46 12.23 6.12 2.28
N LEU A 47 11.24 6.72 1.60
CA LEU A 47 10.05 7.23 2.25
C LEU A 47 9.08 6.06 2.52
N PHE A 48 8.87 5.75 3.79
CA PHE A 48 8.14 4.56 4.25
C PHE A 48 6.77 4.92 4.83
N VAL A 49 5.96 5.61 4.02
CA VAL A 49 4.56 5.93 4.31
C VAL A 49 3.67 5.50 3.15
N ASN A 50 2.40 5.18 3.43
CA ASN A 50 1.44 4.87 2.38
C ASN A 50 -0.01 5.22 2.81
N PRO A 51 -0.89 5.59 1.86
CA PRO A 51 -2.26 6.00 2.16
C PRO A 51 -3.16 4.91 2.76
N VAL A 52 -2.77 3.63 2.66
CA VAL A 52 -3.60 2.49 3.07
C VAL A 52 -3.41 2.17 4.56
N TYR A 53 -2.18 2.26 5.07
CA TYR A 53 -1.81 1.80 6.41
C TYR A 53 -1.31 2.92 7.34
N THR A 54 -0.80 4.03 6.82
CA THR A 54 -0.29 5.11 7.67
C THR A 54 -1.45 5.93 8.22
N VAL A 55 -1.66 5.88 9.54
CA VAL A 55 -2.79 6.52 10.24
C VAL A 55 -2.44 7.80 11.00
N GLY A 56 -1.15 8.09 11.21
CA GLY A 56 -0.71 9.22 12.00
C GLY A 56 0.81 9.29 12.15
N ILE A 57 1.28 10.26 12.92
CA ILE A 57 2.71 10.48 13.23
C ILE A 57 2.82 10.77 14.73
N ASP A 58 3.49 9.89 15.48
CA ASP A 58 3.56 9.94 16.97
C ASP A 58 3.90 11.31 17.57
N SER A 59 4.76 12.08 16.91
CA SER A 59 5.27 13.36 17.42
C SER A 59 4.46 14.58 16.93
N LYS A 60 3.27 14.37 16.38
CA LYS A 60 2.44 15.41 15.76
C LYS A 60 0.99 15.27 16.19
N SER A 61 0.26 16.38 16.23
CA SER A 61 -1.20 16.31 16.33
C SER A 61 -1.81 15.69 15.07
N ASP A 62 -3.06 15.22 15.14
CA ASP A 62 -3.75 14.64 14.00
C ASP A 62 -3.80 15.61 12.79
N ASP A 63 -4.04 16.90 13.02
CA ASP A 63 -4.09 17.93 11.98
C ASP A 63 -2.72 18.17 11.33
N GLU A 64 -1.66 18.21 12.15
CA GLU A 64 -0.28 18.37 11.66
C GLU A 64 0.18 17.13 10.88
N ALA A 65 -0.18 15.93 11.38
CA ALA A 65 0.12 14.67 10.74
C ALA A 65 -0.62 14.55 9.39
N ALA A 66 -1.92 14.86 9.37
CA ALA A 66 -2.74 14.85 8.16
C ALA A 66 -2.19 15.80 7.09
N SER A 67 -1.82 17.03 7.47
CA SER A 67 -1.26 18.02 6.55
C SER A 67 0.08 17.56 5.94
N LEU A 68 0.97 17.01 6.78
CA LEU A 68 2.25 16.48 6.30
C LEU A 68 2.06 15.26 5.39
N LEU A 69 1.25 14.28 5.82
CA LEU A 69 0.97 13.08 5.03
C LEU A 69 0.34 13.43 3.68
N ALA A 70 -0.58 14.40 3.63
CA ALA A 70 -1.15 14.88 2.37
C ALA A 70 -0.06 15.37 1.39
N SER A 71 0.87 16.21 1.85
CA SER A 71 1.99 16.68 1.01
C SER A 71 2.93 15.56 0.56
N LEU A 72 3.17 14.56 1.43
CA LEU A 72 4.00 13.41 1.09
C LEU A 72 3.31 12.53 0.05
N TYR A 73 2.01 12.34 0.16
CA TYR A 73 1.21 11.59 -0.81
C TYR A 73 1.15 12.30 -2.16
N GLU A 74 0.99 13.62 -2.18
CA GLU A 74 1.09 14.40 -3.41
C GLU A 74 2.47 14.26 -4.07
N HIS A 75 3.55 14.24 -3.27
CA HIS A 75 4.91 14.07 -3.77
C HIS A 75 5.14 12.70 -4.41
N ILE A 76 4.81 11.61 -3.72
CA ILE A 76 5.07 10.23 -4.18
C ILE A 76 4.20 9.81 -5.37
N LEU A 77 3.10 10.53 -5.62
CA LEU A 77 2.20 10.29 -6.75
C LEU A 77 2.54 11.11 -8.01
N GLN A 78 3.63 11.89 -7.99
CA GLN A 78 4.10 12.60 -9.19
C GLN A 78 4.50 11.61 -10.30
N ASP A 79 4.11 11.88 -11.55
CA ASP A 79 4.32 10.98 -12.70
C ASP A 79 5.78 10.52 -12.87
N LYS A 80 6.77 11.36 -12.50
CA LYS A 80 8.20 11.03 -12.57
C LYS A 80 8.63 9.87 -11.65
N TYR A 81 7.81 9.51 -10.66
CA TYR A 81 8.05 8.37 -9.76
C TYR A 81 7.24 7.13 -10.14
N ILE A 82 6.36 7.23 -11.14
CA ILE A 82 5.42 6.18 -11.51
C ILE A 82 5.98 5.35 -12.67
N TYR A 83 6.17 4.07 -12.41
CA TYR A 83 6.30 3.06 -13.45
C TYR A 83 4.96 2.34 -13.63
N ARG A 84 4.42 2.32 -14.86
CA ARG A 84 3.22 1.57 -15.22
C ARG A 84 3.59 0.34 -16.03
N HIS A 85 3.17 -0.83 -15.55
CA HIS A 85 3.45 -2.10 -16.21
C HIS A 85 2.20 -2.63 -16.94
N LYS A 86 2.37 -2.96 -18.23
CA LYS A 86 1.35 -3.68 -19.01
C LYS A 86 1.64 -5.18 -18.96
N TRP A 87 0.75 -5.92 -18.30
CA TRP A 87 0.85 -7.37 -18.15
C TRP A 87 0.68 -8.10 -19.49
N THR A 88 1.43 -9.19 -19.63
CA THR A 88 1.29 -10.21 -20.68
C THR A 88 1.40 -11.59 -20.03
N GLU A 89 0.96 -12.63 -20.73
CA GLU A 89 1.15 -14.02 -20.32
C GLU A 89 2.64 -14.32 -20.06
N ASP A 90 2.91 -15.20 -19.09
CA ASP A 90 4.25 -15.62 -18.67
C ASP A 90 5.20 -14.50 -18.17
N THR A 91 4.67 -13.32 -17.84
CA THR A 91 5.48 -12.25 -17.24
C THR A 91 5.77 -12.50 -15.77
N LEU A 92 7.06 -12.53 -15.44
CA LEU A 92 7.55 -12.40 -14.06
C LEU A 92 7.92 -10.94 -13.77
N LEU A 93 7.32 -10.39 -12.71
CA LEU A 93 7.68 -9.09 -12.17
C LEU A 93 8.08 -9.24 -10.71
N MET A 94 9.21 -8.62 -10.34
CA MET A 94 9.70 -8.56 -8.97
C MET A 94 9.85 -7.10 -8.55
N TRP A 95 9.50 -6.78 -7.30
CA TRP A 95 9.70 -5.46 -6.71
C TRP A 95 10.22 -5.58 -5.28
N ASP A 96 10.91 -4.54 -4.81
CA ASP A 96 11.36 -4.45 -3.42
C ASP A 96 10.32 -3.71 -2.57
N ASN A 97 9.61 -4.44 -1.72
CA ASN A 97 8.53 -3.89 -0.89
C ASN A 97 9.03 -2.92 0.20
N ARG A 98 10.35 -2.73 0.36
CA ARG A 98 10.96 -1.80 1.32
C ARG A 98 11.19 -0.41 0.71
N SER A 99 11.14 -0.28 -0.62
CA SER A 99 11.46 0.97 -1.33
C SER A 99 10.40 1.42 -2.33
N VAL A 100 9.36 0.62 -2.59
CA VAL A 100 8.29 1.00 -3.52
C VAL A 100 6.90 0.80 -2.92
N MET A 101 5.94 1.54 -3.45
CA MET A 101 4.52 1.24 -3.34
C MET A 101 4.01 0.71 -4.68
N HIS A 102 2.84 0.06 -4.66
CA HIS A 102 2.16 -0.37 -5.88
C HIS A 102 0.66 -0.20 -5.73
N MET A 103 -0.01 -0.09 -6.87
CA MET A 103 -1.46 -0.02 -6.99
C MET A 103 -1.87 -0.94 -8.13
N ALA A 104 -2.97 -1.69 -7.95
CA ALA A 104 -3.62 -2.36 -9.05
C ALA A 104 -4.61 -1.39 -9.71
N GLU A 105 -4.44 -1.14 -11.00
CA GLU A 105 -5.43 -0.44 -11.81
C GLU A 105 -6.57 -1.41 -12.21
N GLY A 106 -7.80 -0.91 -12.29
CA GLY A 106 -8.96 -1.67 -12.76
C GLY A 106 -9.10 -1.64 -14.29
N GLY A 107 -10.34 -1.69 -14.79
CA GLY A 107 -10.65 -1.53 -16.22
C GLY A 107 -10.67 -2.82 -17.05
N TYR A 108 -10.82 -3.95 -16.39
CA TYR A 108 -10.96 -5.28 -17.01
C TYR A 108 -12.24 -5.99 -16.55
N ASP A 109 -13.29 -5.23 -16.25
CA ASP A 109 -14.58 -5.76 -15.81
C ASP A 109 -15.15 -6.76 -16.84
N GLY A 110 -15.66 -7.89 -16.35
CA GLY A 110 -16.14 -8.99 -17.20
C GLY A 110 -15.04 -9.90 -17.76
N HIS A 111 -13.78 -9.68 -17.39
CA HIS A 111 -12.66 -10.55 -17.75
C HIS A 111 -11.96 -11.13 -16.52
N ASP A 112 -11.55 -12.40 -16.61
CA ASP A 112 -10.74 -13.03 -15.58
C ASP A 112 -9.29 -12.52 -15.62
N ARG A 113 -8.74 -12.26 -14.43
CA ARG A 113 -7.33 -11.88 -14.24
C ARG A 113 -6.74 -12.68 -13.09
N LEU A 114 -5.92 -13.68 -13.41
CA LEU A 114 -5.24 -14.54 -12.44
C LEU A 114 -3.75 -14.22 -12.37
N LEU A 115 -3.23 -14.03 -11.16
CA LEU A 115 -1.80 -13.87 -10.89
C LEU A 115 -1.40 -14.79 -9.74
N HIS A 116 -0.17 -15.28 -9.81
CA HIS A 116 0.46 -16.00 -8.70
C HIS A 116 1.50 -15.10 -8.05
N ARG A 117 1.51 -15.06 -6.72
CA ARG A 117 2.45 -14.24 -5.94
C ARG A 117 3.15 -15.06 -4.88
N ILE A 118 4.46 -14.88 -4.79
CA ILE A 118 5.28 -15.30 -3.65
C ILE A 118 5.72 -14.04 -2.92
N THR A 119 5.56 -14.03 -1.60
CA THR A 119 6.05 -12.95 -0.74
C THR A 119 7.28 -13.43 0.01
N ILE A 120 8.38 -12.70 -0.14
CA ILE A 120 9.60 -12.93 0.63
C ILE A 120 9.51 -12.06 1.89
N ALA A 121 9.69 -12.66 3.07
CA ALA A 121 9.73 -11.92 4.33
C ALA A 121 10.97 -11.01 4.37
N GLY A 122 10.82 -9.84 5.00
CA GLY A 122 11.90 -8.86 5.19
C GLY A 122 11.98 -8.35 6.61
#